data_AF-A0A914P646-F1
#
_entry.id   AF-A0A914P646-F1
#
_cell.length_a   1.000
_cell.length_b   1.000
_cell.length_c   1.000
_cell.angle_alpha   90.00
_cell.angle_beta   90.00
_cell.angle_gamma   90.00
#
_symmetry.space_group_name_H-M   'P 1'
#
loop_
_entity.id
_entity.type
_entity.pdbx_description
1 polymer ?
#
loop_
_entity_poly.entity_id
_entity_poly.type
_entity_poly.pdbx_seq_one_letter_code
_entity_poly.pdbx_strand_id
1 'polypeptide(L)'
;MPRIGVQSWFSKLVMLTMLNFVLQTVYSTICFATSLLFWGLYAANPEYVVPKWAVGLIPQWHNHVTHTAPMVFLMIDTLLTCHHAPSKKTGSIVVLSLYAFYLAIIFFVKLTQGYWLYPVFNHLSNQLIFFFLAFGGILLWFLYLIGDGFNSMIWGKAPHANPSSLTTTSTVTPGAGANTSALKRD
;
A
#
# COMPACT_ATOMS: atom_id res chain seq x y z
N MET A 1 0.03 -41.43 -2.87
CA MET A 1 1.01 -40.47 -2.29
C MET A 1 0.81 -39.11 -2.97
N PRO A 2 0.45 -38.03 -2.27
CA PRO A 2 0.25 -36.73 -2.90
C PRO A 2 1.60 -36.16 -3.34
N ARG A 3 1.70 -35.63 -4.57
CA ARG A 3 2.91 -34.98 -5.09
C ARG A 3 3.19 -33.70 -4.30
N ILE A 4 4.17 -33.77 -3.40
CA ILE A 4 4.64 -32.68 -2.52
C ILE A 4 5.15 -31.45 -3.30
N GLY A 5 5.44 -31.58 -4.59
CA GLY A 5 5.95 -30.48 -5.42
C GLY A 5 4.93 -29.42 -5.82
N VAL A 6 3.71 -29.79 -6.23
CA VAL A 6 2.77 -28.83 -6.85
C VAL A 6 2.16 -27.88 -5.81
N GLN A 7 1.78 -28.40 -4.65
CA GLN A 7 1.27 -27.59 -3.53
C GLN A 7 2.30 -26.56 -3.04
N SER A 8 3.59 -26.93 -3.03
CA SER A 8 4.69 -26.03 -2.63
C SER A 8 4.83 -24.81 -3.54
N TRP A 9 4.72 -24.99 -4.86
CA TRP A 9 4.82 -23.88 -5.82
C TRP A 9 3.62 -22.93 -5.73
N PHE A 10 2.39 -23.45 -5.56
CA PHE A 10 1.21 -22.62 -5.36
C PHE A 10 1.31 -21.80 -4.07
N SER A 11 1.72 -22.40 -2.95
CA SER A 11 1.93 -21.65 -1.70
C SER A 11 3.00 -20.56 -1.85
N LYS A 12 4.10 -20.83 -2.56
CA LYS A 12 5.15 -19.84 -2.84
C LYS A 12 4.64 -18.68 -3.70
N LEU A 13 3.86 -18.97 -4.75
CA LEU A 13 3.29 -17.94 -5.62
C LEU A 13 2.27 -17.06 -4.87
N VAL A 14 1.41 -17.67 -4.05
CA VAL A 14 0.47 -16.92 -3.20
C VAL A 14 1.22 -16.06 -2.19
N MET A 15 2.24 -16.60 -1.53
CA MET A 15 3.08 -15.85 -0.59
C MET A 15 3.76 -14.66 -1.28
N LEU A 16 4.37 -14.85 -2.45
CA LEU A 16 5.01 -13.77 -3.21
C LEU A 16 4.00 -12.70 -3.65
N THR A 17 2.80 -13.11 -4.06
CA THR A 17 1.73 -12.18 -4.44
C THR A 17 1.25 -11.35 -3.25
N MET A 18 1.06 -11.98 -2.08
CA MET A 18 0.68 -11.29 -0.85
C MET A 18 1.81 -10.38 -0.34
N LEU A 19 3.06 -10.79 -0.48
CA LEU A 19 4.22 -9.98 -0.12
C LEU A 19 4.30 -8.73 -0.99
N ASN A 20 4.20 -8.88 -2.32
CA ASN A 20 4.18 -7.73 -3.24
C ASN A 20 3.02 -6.79 -2.93
N PHE A 21 1.85 -7.33 -2.57
CA PHE A 21 0.72 -6.54 -2.12
C PHE A 21 1.03 -5.73 -0.86
N VAL A 22 1.54 -6.38 0.19
CA VAL A 22 1.86 -5.72 1.46
C VAL A 22 2.97 -4.69 1.28
N LEU A 23 4.03 -5.03 0.54
CA LEU A 23 5.15 -4.12 0.27
C LEU A 23 4.68 -2.88 -0.49
N GLN A 24 3.90 -3.06 -1.56
CA GLN A 24 3.47 -1.95 -2.40
C GLN A 24 2.38 -1.10 -1.76
N THR A 25 1.43 -1.70 -1.04
CA THR A 25 0.26 -0.96 -0.55
C THR A 25 0.42 -0.49 0.89
N VAL A 26 0.91 -1.35 1.78
CA VAL A 26 1.00 -1.05 3.21
C VAL A 26 2.36 -0.42 3.52
N TYR A 27 3.45 -1.12 3.21
CA TYR A 27 4.79 -0.67 3.56
C TYR A 27 5.14 0.64 2.86
N SER A 28 4.89 0.75 1.55
CA SER A 28 5.13 1.97 0.78
C SER A 28 4.44 3.20 1.39
N THR A 29 3.14 3.07 1.64
CA THR A 29 2.31 4.16 2.19
C THR A 29 2.78 4.56 3.60
N ILE A 30 3.13 3.59 4.46
CA ILE A 30 3.62 3.86 5.81
C ILE A 30 4.98 4.57 5.76
N CYS A 31 5.91 4.12 4.93
CA CYS A 31 7.22 4.75 4.78
C CYS A 31 7.09 6.21 4.34
N PHE A 32 6.32 6.49 3.29
CA PHE A 32 6.10 7.87 2.85
C PHE A 32 5.39 8.73 3.92
N ALA A 33 4.35 8.19 4.56
CA ALA A 33 3.61 8.93 5.58
C ALA A 33 4.48 9.24 6.81
N THR A 34 5.25 8.27 7.30
CA THR A 34 6.12 8.45 8.47
C THR A 34 7.26 9.42 8.18
N SER A 35 7.89 9.35 7.00
CA SER A 35 8.92 10.32 6.59
C SER A 35 8.35 11.73 6.47
N LEU A 36 7.21 11.92 5.78
CA LEU A 36 6.61 13.24 5.60
C LEU A 36 6.13 13.86 6.90
N LEU A 37 5.46 13.07 7.75
CA LEU A 37 5.01 13.54 9.06
C LEU A 37 6.19 13.87 9.97
N PHE A 38 7.24 13.04 9.97
CA PHE A 38 8.45 13.31 10.73
C PHE A 38 9.09 14.64 10.31
N TRP A 39 9.41 14.80 9.02
CA TRP A 39 10.06 16.01 8.53
C TRP A 39 9.18 17.25 8.69
N GLY A 40 7.86 17.12 8.48
CA GLY A 40 6.90 18.20 8.68
C GLY A 40 6.81 18.67 10.14
N LEU A 41 6.72 17.73 11.08
CA LEU A 41 6.69 18.05 12.51
C LEU A 41 8.05 18.54 13.02
N TYR A 42 9.14 17.92 12.57
CA TYR A 42 10.50 18.27 12.96
C TYR A 42 10.89 19.68 12.49
N ALA A 43 10.48 20.07 11.27
CA ALA A 43 10.68 21.42 10.76
C ALA A 43 9.83 22.46 11.50
N ALA A 44 8.65 22.08 12.00
CA ALA A 44 7.81 22.97 12.79
C ALA A 44 8.37 23.17 14.21
N ASN A 45 8.51 22.09 14.98
CA ASN A 45 9.20 22.06 16.27
C ASN A 45 9.66 20.63 16.58
N PRO A 46 10.96 20.38 16.81
CA PRO A 46 11.49 19.05 17.13
C PRO A 46 10.88 18.43 18.40
N GLU A 47 10.42 19.26 19.34
CA GLU A 47 9.81 18.83 20.62
C GLU A 47 8.51 18.04 20.43
N TYR A 48 7.83 18.20 19.29
CA TYR A 48 6.60 17.46 18.98
C TYR A 48 6.85 16.00 18.62
N VAL A 49 8.04 15.69 18.10
CA VAL A 49 8.44 14.34 17.71
C VAL A 49 9.16 13.65 18.86
N VAL A 50 10.14 14.32 19.46
CA VAL A 50 10.94 13.76 20.56
C VAL A 50 10.90 14.75 21.73
N PRO A 51 10.28 14.39 22.87
CA PRO A 51 10.26 15.25 24.04
C PRO A 51 11.66 15.36 24.65
N LYS A 52 11.95 16.46 25.34
CA LYS A 52 13.31 16.77 25.88
C LYS A 52 13.94 15.66 26.70
N TRP A 53 13.13 14.90 27.44
CA TRP A 53 13.62 13.78 28.25
C TRP A 53 14.08 12.59 27.39
N ALA A 54 13.55 12.42 26.17
CA ALA A 54 13.89 11.32 25.27
C ALA A 54 15.08 11.64 24.34
N VAL A 55 15.44 12.92 24.19
CA VAL A 55 16.61 13.36 23.40
C VAL A 55 17.91 12.76 23.93
N GLY A 56 18.00 12.52 25.24
CA GLY A 56 19.16 11.89 25.87
C GLY A 56 19.25 10.37 25.67
N LEU A 57 18.14 9.71 25.29
CA LEU A 57 18.06 8.26 25.12
C LEU A 57 18.29 7.82 23.67
N ILE A 58 17.83 8.63 22.71
CA ILE A 58 17.88 8.30 21.28
C ILE A 58 18.84 9.27 20.58
N PRO A 59 19.97 8.79 20.05
CA PRO A 59 20.87 9.63 19.26
C PRO A 59 20.14 10.28 18.09
N GLN A 60 20.40 11.57 17.84
CA GLN A 60 19.73 12.31 16.77
C GLN A 60 19.89 11.67 15.40
N TRP A 61 21.07 11.12 15.10
CA TRP A 61 21.31 10.42 13.83
C TRP A 61 20.39 9.21 13.69
N HIS A 62 20.13 8.48 14.78
CA HIS A 62 19.27 7.30 14.76
C HIS A 62 17.83 7.71 14.44
N ASN A 63 17.35 8.77 15.11
CA ASN A 63 16.02 9.34 14.86
C ASN A 63 15.82 9.77 13.39
N HIS A 64 16.83 10.40 12.78
CA HIS A 64 16.77 10.80 11.36
C HIS A 64 16.84 9.60 10.41
N VAL A 65 17.69 8.61 10.70
CA VAL A 65 17.85 7.41 9.87
C VAL A 65 16.58 6.57 9.87
N THR A 66 15.94 6.35 11.02
CA THR A 66 14.69 5.56 11.10
C THR A 66 13.54 6.18 10.32
N HIS A 67 13.58 7.49 10.09
CA HIS A 67 12.52 8.22 9.38
C HIS A 67 12.86 8.59 7.94
N THR A 68 14.12 8.45 7.50
CA THR A 68 14.53 8.75 6.12
C THR A 68 14.96 7.51 5.35
N ALA A 69 15.69 6.59 5.99
CA ALA A 69 16.23 5.41 5.32
C ALA A 69 15.13 4.48 4.74
N PRO A 70 14.01 4.20 5.44
CA PRO A 70 12.96 3.34 4.88
C PRO A 70 12.39 3.87 3.56
N MET A 71 12.21 5.19 3.43
CA MET A 71 11.75 5.83 2.20
C MET A 71 12.76 5.65 1.06
N VAL A 72 14.06 5.82 1.33
CA VAL A 72 15.11 5.66 0.32
C VAL A 72 15.17 4.21 -0.16
N PHE A 73 15.16 3.24 0.76
CA PHE A 73 15.16 1.82 0.40
C PHE A 73 13.91 1.42 -0.38
N LEU A 74 12.74 1.94 0.00
CA LEU A 74 11.50 1.73 -0.73
C LEU A 74 11.55 2.32 -2.15
N MET A 75 12.11 3.51 -2.33
CA MET A 75 12.25 4.10 -3.65
C MET A 75 13.16 3.24 -4.54
N ILE A 76 14.28 2.76 -4.00
CA ILE A 76 15.17 1.84 -4.72
C ILE A 76 14.41 0.55 -5.07
N ASP A 77 13.67 -0.03 -4.13
CA ASP A 77 12.91 -1.26 -4.35
C ASP A 77 11.83 -1.09 -5.44
N THR A 78 11.05 -0.01 -5.37
CA THR A 78 10.01 0.29 -6.39
C THR A 78 10.61 0.54 -7.78
N LEU A 79 11.84 1.06 -7.85
CA LEU A 79 12.57 1.27 -9.10
C LEU A 79 13.14 -0.04 -9.68
N LEU A 80 13.57 -0.98 -8.83
CA LEU A 80 14.18 -2.24 -9.25
C LEU A 80 13.16 -3.36 -9.45
N THR A 81 12.02 -3.30 -8.77
CA THR A 81 11.02 -4.37 -8.70
C THR A 81 9.65 -3.84 -9.10
N CYS A 82 9.03 -4.48 -10.10
CA CYS A 82 7.62 -4.25 -10.39
C CYS A 82 6.76 -5.00 -9.38
N HIS A 83 6.09 -4.25 -8.50
CA HIS A 83 5.09 -4.83 -7.62
C HIS A 83 3.71 -4.77 -8.27
N HIS A 84 3.16 -5.91 -8.66
CA HIS A 84 1.77 -5.95 -9.13
C HIS A 84 0.80 -5.78 -7.95
N ALA A 85 0.33 -4.55 -7.75
CA ALA A 85 -0.73 -4.27 -6.81
C ALA A 85 -2.09 -4.82 -7.35
N PRO A 86 -2.94 -5.40 -6.48
CA PRO A 86 -4.30 -5.76 -6.82
C PRO A 86 -5.16 -4.49 -6.99
N SER A 87 -6.45 -4.67 -7.29
CA SER A 87 -7.41 -3.57 -7.51
C SER A 87 -7.27 -2.42 -6.52
N LYS A 88 -7.25 -1.18 -7.04
CA LYS A 88 -7.11 0.06 -6.25
C LYS A 88 -8.11 0.17 -5.10
N LYS A 89 -9.30 -0.43 -5.28
CA LYS A 89 -10.37 -0.49 -4.26
C LYS A 89 -9.94 -1.32 -3.05
N THR A 90 -9.35 -2.49 -3.29
CA THR A 90 -8.88 -3.38 -2.22
C THR A 90 -7.74 -2.76 -1.43
N GLY A 91 -6.75 -2.16 -2.11
CA GLY A 91 -5.65 -1.47 -1.43
C GLY A 91 -6.14 -0.28 -0.61
N SER A 92 -7.08 0.52 -1.13
CA SER A 92 -7.68 1.63 -0.37
C SER A 92 -8.38 1.16 0.91
N ILE A 93 -9.15 0.06 0.83
CA ILE A 93 -9.84 -0.51 2.00
C ILE A 93 -8.83 -0.96 3.04
N VAL A 94 -7.78 -1.70 2.64
CA VAL A 94 -6.76 -2.19 3.57
C VAL A 94 -6.04 -1.03 4.26
N VAL A 95 -5.67 -0.01 3.51
CA VAL A 95 -4.98 1.18 4.03
C VAL A 95 -5.88 1.94 5.02
N LEU A 96 -7.16 2.16 4.70
CA LEU A 96 -8.11 2.81 5.59
C LEU A 96 -8.43 1.97 6.83
N SER A 97 -8.55 0.64 6.69
CA SER A 97 -8.75 -0.27 7.82
C SER A 97 -7.56 -0.25 8.76
N LEU A 98 -6.33 -0.23 8.24
CA LEU A 98 -5.12 -0.11 9.05
C LEU A 98 -5.08 1.22 9.79
N TYR A 99 -5.46 2.32 9.12
CA TYR A 99 -5.57 3.63 9.75
C TYR A 99 -6.62 3.66 10.86
N ALA A 100 -7.80 3.09 10.62
CA ALA A 100 -8.86 3.00 11.63
C ALA A 100 -8.43 2.16 12.85
N PHE A 101 -7.75 1.03 12.60
CA PHE A 101 -7.18 0.22 13.67
C PHE A 101 -6.15 1.00 14.49
N TYR A 102 -5.32 1.80 13.82
CA TYR A 102 -4.34 2.65 14.48
C TYR A 102 -4.99 3.74 15.35
N LEU A 103 -6.04 4.39 14.84
CA LEU A 103 -6.84 5.34 15.64
C LEU A 103 -7.46 4.66 16.85
N ALA A 104 -7.98 3.44 16.70
CA ALA A 104 -8.55 2.68 17.81
C ALA A 104 -7.51 2.48 18.93
N ILE A 105 -6.25 2.19 18.60
CA ILE A 105 -5.16 2.09 19.58
C ILE A 105 -4.94 3.44 20.30
N ILE A 106 -4.86 4.55 19.56
CA ILE A 106 -4.66 5.89 20.15
C ILE A 106 -5.78 6.21 21.15
N PHE A 107 -7.04 6.00 20.75
CA PHE A 107 -8.19 6.26 21.62
C PHE A 107 -8.25 5.27 22.79
N PHE A 108 -7.92 4.00 22.56
CA PHE A 108 -7.86 2.99 23.63
C PHE A 108 -6.85 3.38 24.72
N VAL A 109 -5.64 3.82 24.33
CA VAL A 109 -4.63 4.31 25.29
C VAL A 109 -5.14 5.56 26.01
N LYS A 110 -5.78 6.49 25.29
CA LYS A 110 -6.33 7.71 25.91
C LYS A 110 -7.41 7.40 26.96
N LEU A 111 -8.29 6.44 26.67
CA LEU A 111 -9.39 6.05 27.57
C LEU A 111 -8.90 5.23 28.76
N THR A 112 -7.88 4.38 28.58
CA THR A 112 -7.39 3.49 29.65
C THR A 112 -6.31 4.11 30.52
N GLN A 113 -5.40 4.90 29.93
CA GLN A 113 -4.24 5.47 30.62
C GLN A 113 -4.39 6.97 30.91
N GLY A 114 -5.37 7.65 30.32
CA GLY A 114 -5.62 9.08 30.52
C GLY A 114 -4.67 10.03 29.80
N TYR A 115 -3.51 9.57 29.32
CA TYR A 115 -2.55 10.35 28.54
C TYR A 115 -2.67 10.07 27.03
N TRP A 116 -2.21 11.02 26.21
CA TRP A 116 -2.14 10.85 24.77
C TRP A 116 -0.91 10.05 24.36
N LEU A 117 -1.08 9.09 23.43
CA LEU A 117 0.03 8.29 22.91
C LEU A 117 1.17 9.15 22.33
N TYR A 118 0.82 10.32 21.76
CA TYR A 118 1.77 11.28 21.26
C TYR A 118 1.77 12.57 22.08
N PRO A 119 2.95 13.09 22.47
CA PRO A 119 3.07 14.34 23.21
C PRO A 119 2.43 15.55 22.52
N VAL A 120 2.48 15.60 21.18
CA VAL A 120 1.90 16.69 20.37
C VAL A 120 0.41 16.93 20.67
N PHE A 121 -0.35 15.87 21.00
CA PHE A 121 -1.77 16.01 21.30
C PHE A 121 -2.05 16.68 22.65
N ASN A 122 -1.08 16.72 23.58
CA ASN A 122 -1.25 17.48 24.81
C ASN A 122 -1.15 18.99 24.58
N HIS A 123 -0.52 19.42 23.48
CA HIS A 123 -0.34 20.83 23.14
C HIS A 123 -1.46 21.38 22.23
N LEU A 124 -2.36 20.52 21.77
CA LEU A 124 -3.42 20.87 20.81
C LEU A 124 -4.79 20.87 21.50
N SER A 125 -5.68 21.75 21.04
CA SER A 125 -7.10 21.69 21.44
C SER A 125 -7.78 20.45 20.85
N ASN A 126 -8.87 19.98 21.47
CA ASN A 126 -9.62 18.82 20.97
C ASN A 126 -10.05 18.97 19.50
N GLN A 127 -10.36 20.20 19.06
CA GLN A 127 -10.71 20.51 17.67
C GLN A 127 -9.51 20.32 16.74
N LEU A 128 -8.34 20.83 17.11
CA LEU A 128 -7.10 20.68 16.34
C LEU A 128 -6.65 19.22 16.27
N ILE A 129 -6.85 18.43 17.32
CA ILE A 129 -6.58 16.98 17.31
C ILE A 129 -7.46 16.30 16.27
N PHE A 130 -8.76 16.61 16.22
CA PHE A 130 -9.66 16.05 15.22
C PHE A 130 -9.20 16.39 13.80
N PHE A 131 -8.86 17.66 13.52
CA PHE A 131 -8.35 18.06 12.21
C PHE A 131 -7.03 17.39 11.86
N PHE A 132 -6.12 17.25 12.83
CA PHE A 132 -4.84 16.58 12.64
C PHE A 132 -5.01 15.09 12.27
N LEU A 133 -5.89 14.38 12.99
CA LEU A 133 -6.21 12.97 12.68
C LEU A 133 -6.98 12.83 11.36
N ALA A 134 -7.89 13.75 11.03
CA ALA A 134 -8.56 13.73 9.73
C ALA A 134 -7.56 13.95 8.59
N PHE A 135 -6.70 14.96 8.74
CA PHE A 135 -5.64 15.27 7.78
C PHE A 135 -4.67 14.10 7.61
N GLY A 136 -4.24 13.46 8.70
CA GLY A 136 -3.36 12.29 8.66
C GLY A 136 -3.95 11.13 7.86
N GLY A 137 -5.26 10.86 8.01
CA GLY A 137 -5.96 9.83 7.24
C GLY A 137 -6.07 10.16 5.76
N ILE A 138 -6.40 11.42 5.43
CA ILE A 138 -6.47 11.90 4.04
C ILE A 138 -5.09 11.84 3.39
N LEU A 139 -4.05 12.30 4.09
CA LEU A 139 -2.67 12.26 3.62
C LEU A 139 -2.23 10.82 3.33
N LEU A 140 -2.52 9.89 4.25
CA LEU A 140 -2.14 8.48 4.10
C LEU A 140 -2.86 7.84 2.91
N TRP A 141 -4.16 8.12 2.73
CA TRP A 141 -4.90 7.66 1.55
C TRP A 141 -4.37 8.29 0.24
N PHE A 142 -4.04 9.57 0.25
CA PHE A 142 -3.47 10.26 -0.91
C PHE A 142 -2.08 9.73 -1.29
N LEU A 143 -1.22 9.47 -0.29
CA LEU A 143 0.11 8.87 -0.51
C LEU A 143 0.01 7.46 -1.10
N TYR A 144 -0.99 6.68 -0.68
CA TYR A 144 -1.27 5.40 -1.33
C TYR A 144 -1.59 5.55 -2.82
N LEU A 145 -2.44 6.53 -3.20
CA LEU A 145 -2.76 6.79 -4.61
C LEU A 145 -1.52 7.23 -5.41
N ILE A 146 -0.66 8.04 -4.80
CA ILE A 146 0.62 8.45 -5.40
C ILE A 146 1.53 7.24 -5.60
N GLY A 147 1.70 6.38 -4.59
CA GLY A 147 2.54 5.18 -4.67
C GLY A 147 2.07 4.20 -5.75
N ASP A 148 0.76 3.97 -5.84
CA ASP A 148 0.15 3.16 -6.91
C ASP A 148 0.31 3.82 -8.30
N GLY A 149 0.22 5.15 -8.36
CA GLY A 149 0.45 5.95 -9.56
C GLY A 149 1.89 5.87 -10.08
N PHE A 150 2.88 6.05 -9.21
CA PHE A 150 4.30 5.92 -9.54
C PHE A 150 4.63 4.52 -10.06
N ASN A 151 4.14 3.48 -9.38
CA ASN A 151 4.35 2.10 -9.80
C ASN A 151 3.70 1.82 -11.18
N SER A 152 2.47 2.31 -11.40
CA SER A 152 1.78 2.20 -12.69
C SER A 152 2.46 2.99 -13.83
N MET A 153 3.13 4.09 -13.51
CA MET A 153 3.84 4.93 -14.48
C MET A 153 5.14 4.28 -14.95
N ILE A 154 5.90 3.68 -14.03
CA ILE A 154 7.19 3.05 -14.33
C ILE A 154 6.99 1.72 -15.07
N TRP A 155 6.01 0.93 -14.66
CA TRP A 155 5.85 -0.46 -15.13
C TRP A 155 4.61 -0.71 -16.02
N GLY A 156 3.78 0.31 -16.22
CA GLY A 156 2.53 0.21 -16.98
C GLY A 156 1.37 -0.35 -16.15
N LYS A 157 0.16 -0.39 -16.75
CA LYS A 157 -1.03 -0.99 -16.10
C LYS A 157 -0.89 -2.52 -16.08
N ALA A 158 -1.09 -3.13 -14.92
CA ALA A 158 -1.13 -4.59 -14.79
C ALA A 158 -2.16 -5.21 -15.77
N PRO A 159 -1.81 -6.28 -16.52
CA PRO A 159 -2.70 -6.91 -17.51
C PRO A 159 -4.05 -7.39 -16.97
N HIS A 160 -4.16 -7.64 -15.67
CA HIS A 160 -5.38 -8.17 -15.03
C HIS A 160 -6.48 -7.13 -14.80
N ALA A 161 -6.27 -5.86 -15.16
CA ALA A 161 -7.28 -4.80 -15.04
C ALA A 161 -8.37 -4.83 -16.13
N ASN A 162 -8.26 -5.72 -17.12
CA ASN A 162 -9.30 -5.92 -18.14
C ASN A 162 -10.00 -7.28 -17.95
N PRO A 163 -11.17 -7.34 -17.30
CA PRO A 163 -12.05 -8.51 -17.42
C PRO A 163 -12.55 -8.73 -18.86
N SER A 164 -12.35 -7.76 -19.76
CA SER A 164 -12.78 -7.81 -21.16
C SER A 164 -11.86 -8.60 -22.09
N SER A 165 -10.65 -8.99 -21.66
CA SER A 165 -9.73 -9.75 -22.53
C SER A 165 -9.87 -11.28 -22.43
N LEU A 166 -10.77 -11.80 -21.58
CA LEU A 166 -11.02 -13.24 -21.45
C LEU A 166 -12.22 -13.74 -22.28
N THR A 167 -12.89 -12.88 -23.05
CA THR A 167 -14.11 -13.24 -23.80
C THR A 167 -13.88 -13.46 -25.30
N THR A 168 -12.65 -13.37 -25.81
CA THR A 168 -12.39 -13.48 -27.28
C THR A 168 -11.55 -14.69 -27.67
N THR A 169 -11.63 -15.81 -26.96
CA THR A 169 -10.98 -17.05 -27.43
C THR A 169 -11.69 -18.32 -26.95
N SER A 170 -12.89 -18.59 -27.47
CA SER A 170 -13.37 -19.96 -27.77
C SER A 170 -14.81 -19.97 -28.30
N THR A 171 -14.99 -19.66 -29.58
CA THR A 171 -16.06 -20.27 -30.37
C THR A 171 -15.42 -20.85 -31.63
N VAL A 172 -14.76 -21.98 -31.43
CA VAL A 172 -14.46 -22.92 -32.52
C VAL A 172 -15.80 -23.46 -32.99
N THR A 173 -16.21 -23.07 -34.20
CA THR A 173 -17.33 -23.65 -34.92
C THR A 173 -17.01 -25.12 -35.26
N PRO A 174 -17.85 -26.11 -34.90
CA PRO A 174 -17.69 -27.46 -35.42
C PRO A 174 -18.30 -27.54 -36.82
N GLY A 175 -17.46 -27.87 -37.80
CA GLY A 175 -17.93 -28.24 -39.14
C GLY A 175 -18.55 -29.64 -39.13
N ALA A 176 -19.72 -29.77 -39.76
CA ALA A 176 -20.25 -31.04 -40.28
C ALA A 176 -21.35 -30.77 -41.33
N GLY A 177 -21.22 -31.40 -42.51
CA GLY A 177 -22.39 -31.81 -43.32
C GLY A 177 -22.63 -31.11 -44.66
N ALA A 178 -22.02 -31.66 -45.71
CA ALA A 178 -22.53 -31.89 -47.08
C ALA A 178 -23.76 -31.10 -47.63
N ASN A 179 -23.61 -30.49 -48.81
CA ASN A 179 -24.24 -31.00 -50.05
C ASN A 179 -23.75 -30.32 -51.34
N THR A 180 -23.92 -31.10 -52.41
CA THR A 180 -23.37 -31.07 -53.77
C THR A 180 -23.92 -30.00 -54.74
N SER A 181 -23.15 -29.84 -55.82
CA SER A 181 -23.54 -29.59 -57.24
C SER A 181 -23.91 -28.18 -57.73
N ALA A 182 -23.04 -27.58 -58.55
CA ALA A 182 -23.24 -27.19 -59.96
C ALA A 182 -22.07 -26.28 -60.40
N LEU A 183 -21.18 -26.68 -61.33
CA LEU A 183 -21.23 -26.32 -62.76
C LEU A 183 -21.58 -24.82 -62.96
N LYS A 184 -20.69 -23.96 -63.46
CA LYS A 184 -20.15 -24.02 -64.82
C LYS A 184 -19.04 -22.96 -65.02
N ARG A 185 -18.08 -23.31 -65.87
CA ARG A 185 -17.05 -22.47 -66.50
C ARG A 185 -17.67 -21.50 -67.49
N ASP A 186 -17.27 -20.23 -67.40
CA ASP A 186 -16.80 -19.32 -68.46
C ASP A 186 -17.10 -17.87 -68.08
#